data_AF-A0A5M4DDD9-F1
#
_entry.id   AF-A0A5M4DDD9-F1
#
_cell.length_a   1.000
_cell.length_b   1.000
_cell.length_c   1.000
_cell.angle_alpha   90.00
_cell.angle_beta   90.00
_cell.angle_gamma   90.00
#
_symmetry.space_group_name_H-M   'P 1'
#
loop_
_entity.id
_entity.type
_entity.pdbx_description
1 polymer ?
#
loop_
_entity_poly.entity_id
_entity_poly.type
_entity_poly.pdbx_seq_one_letter_code
_entity_poly.pdbx_strand_id
1 'polypeptide(L)'
;MLGQWMESEIREQPAVLSGNSAVYEAELVKALRGRQFDLIVLVARGSSDNAALYARYLFEVHLGIPTVLCAPSVLTRYGTRVRYPNALVVGISQSGA
;
A
#
# COMPACT_ATOMS: atom_id res chain seq x y z
N MET A 1 0.62 -20.24 25.79
CA MET A 1 0.83 -21.24 24.70
C MET A 1 1.46 -20.50 23.52
N LEU A 2 2.42 -21.10 22.81
CA LEU A 2 3.00 -20.45 21.61
C LEU A 2 1.88 -20.14 20.60
N GLY A 3 1.80 -18.91 20.10
CA GLY A 3 0.85 -18.50 19.05
C GLY A 3 -0.48 -17.87 19.50
N GLN A 4 -0.77 -17.77 20.80
CA GLN A 4 -2.06 -17.20 21.28
C GLN A 4 -2.31 -15.76 20.83
N TRP A 5 -1.26 -14.92 20.82
CA TRP A 5 -1.35 -13.53 20.36
C TRP A 5 -1.64 -13.46 18.86
N MET A 6 -0.91 -14.24 18.05
CA MET A 6 -1.13 -14.31 16.60
C MET A 6 -2.55 -14.78 16.26
N GLU A 7 -3.08 -15.77 16.99
CA GLU A 7 -4.45 -16.22 16.80
C GLU A 7 -5.47 -15.12 17.12
N SER A 8 -5.28 -14.40 18.24
CA SER A 8 -6.14 -13.27 18.62
C SER A 8 -6.15 -12.20 17.54
N GLU A 9 -4.97 -11.76 17.09
CA GLU A 9 -4.80 -10.73 16.06
C GLU A 9 -5.45 -11.13 14.73
N ILE A 10 -5.33 -12.41 14.31
CA ILE A 10 -5.97 -12.91 13.08
C ILE A 10 -7.50 -12.86 13.22
N ARG A 11 -8.04 -13.24 14.39
CA ARG A 11 -9.48 -13.25 14.65
C ARG A 11 -10.09 -11.84 14.71
N GLU A 12 -9.29 -10.82 14.97
CA GLU A 12 -9.73 -9.41 14.97
C GLU A 12 -9.91 -8.83 13.55
N GLN A 13 -9.26 -9.39 12.53
CA GLN A 13 -9.23 -8.84 11.17
C GLN A 13 -10.62 -8.54 10.58
N PRO A 14 -11.63 -9.44 10.66
CA PRO A 14 -12.93 -9.15 10.08
C PRO A 14 -13.60 -7.93 10.70
N ALA A 15 -13.52 -7.80 12.04
CA ALA A 15 -14.13 -6.70 12.77
C ALA A 15 -13.43 -5.37 12.46
N VAL A 16 -12.09 -5.36 12.41
CA VAL A 16 -11.30 -4.18 12.05
C VAL A 16 -11.61 -3.72 10.62
N LEU A 17 -11.67 -4.65 9.66
CA LEU A 17 -11.98 -4.33 8.27
C LEU A 17 -13.40 -3.79 8.12
N SER A 18 -14.40 -4.46 8.69
CA SER A 18 -15.79 -4.01 8.59
C SER A 18 -16.05 -2.69 9.31
N GLY A 19 -15.37 -2.46 10.44
CA GLY A 19 -15.57 -1.27 11.26
C GLY A 19 -14.97 -0.01 10.65
N ASN A 20 -13.97 -0.14 9.78
CA ASN A 20 -13.22 1.00 9.24
C ASN A 20 -13.38 1.22 7.73
N SER A 21 -13.97 0.27 6.98
CA SER A 21 -14.05 0.34 5.51
C SER A 21 -14.67 1.63 4.98
N ALA A 22 -15.79 2.08 5.57
CA ALA A 22 -16.47 3.32 5.17
C ALA A 22 -15.61 4.57 5.44
N VAL A 23 -14.82 4.57 6.51
CA VAL A 23 -13.90 5.67 6.83
C VAL A 23 -12.77 5.69 5.80
N TYR A 24 -12.16 4.55 5.51
CA TYR A 24 -11.10 4.44 4.50
C TYR A 24 -11.58 4.89 3.12
N GLU A 25 -12.79 4.49 2.71
CA GLU A 25 -13.38 4.92 1.45
C GLU A 25 -13.56 6.45 1.41
N ALA A 26 -14.16 7.03 2.45
CA ALA A 26 -14.40 8.46 2.53
C ALA A 26 -13.10 9.27 2.45
N GLU A 27 -12.05 8.84 3.15
CA GLU A 27 -10.73 9.48 3.13
C GLU A 27 -10.05 9.37 1.76
N LEU A 28 -10.08 8.18 1.13
CA LEU A 28 -9.51 7.97 -0.20
C LEU A 28 -10.22 8.82 -1.26
N VAL A 29 -11.55 8.84 -1.23
CA VAL A 29 -12.36 9.67 -2.12
C VAL A 29 -12.00 11.14 -1.94
N LYS A 30 -11.91 11.62 -0.70
CA LYS A 30 -11.51 13.02 -0.42
C LYS A 30 -10.12 13.33 -0.96
N ALA A 31 -9.17 12.42 -0.84
CA ALA A 31 -7.78 12.63 -1.25
C ALA A 31 -7.56 12.53 -2.76
N LEU A 32 -8.31 11.67 -3.45
CA LEU A 32 -8.01 11.24 -4.82
C LEU A 32 -9.08 11.64 -5.85
N ARG A 33 -10.29 12.07 -5.45
CA ARG A 33 -11.36 12.41 -6.39
C ARG A 33 -10.90 13.47 -7.39
N GLY A 34 -11.11 13.18 -8.68
CA GLY A 34 -10.76 14.07 -9.79
C GLY A 34 -9.28 14.09 -10.16
N ARG A 35 -8.43 13.30 -9.48
CA ARG A 35 -7.01 13.15 -9.83
C ARG A 35 -6.83 11.99 -10.81
N GLN A 36 -5.90 12.16 -11.74
CA GLN A 36 -5.47 11.12 -12.69
C GLN A 36 -3.98 10.84 -12.47
N PHE A 37 -3.59 9.59 -12.69
CA PHE A 37 -2.21 9.11 -12.52
C PHE A 37 -1.85 8.18 -13.68
N ASP A 38 -0.61 8.28 -14.14
CA ASP A 38 -0.07 7.45 -15.22
C ASP A 38 0.68 6.22 -14.66
N LEU A 39 1.00 6.24 -13.36
CA LEU A 39 1.76 5.21 -12.67
C LEU A 39 1.36 5.15 -11.19
N ILE A 40 1.38 3.95 -10.61
CA ILE A 40 1.33 3.78 -9.15
C ILE A 40 2.68 3.22 -8.68
N VAL A 41 3.24 3.82 -7.63
CA VAL A 41 4.51 3.42 -7.02
C VAL A 41 4.25 3.00 -5.58
N LEU A 42 4.44 1.72 -5.29
CA LEU A 42 4.29 1.15 -3.96
C LEU A 42 5.62 1.23 -3.21
N VAL A 43 5.59 1.67 -1.95
CA VAL A 43 6.76 1.72 -1.07
C VAL A 43 6.45 0.87 0.16
N ALA A 44 7.14 -0.25 0.29
CA ALA A 44 6.94 -1.19 1.37
C ALA A 44 8.27 -1.91 1.74
N ARG A 45 8.27 -2.58 2.89
CA ARG A 45 9.35 -3.46 3.38
C ARG A 45 8.77 -4.60 4.22
N GLY A 46 9.32 -5.81 4.07
CA GLY A 46 8.99 -6.95 4.93
C GLY A 46 7.59 -7.49 4.64
N SER A 47 6.76 -7.72 5.68
CA SER A 47 5.39 -8.20 5.49
C SER A 47 4.54 -7.26 4.64
N SER A 48 4.81 -5.94 4.71
CA SER A 48 4.16 -4.95 3.85
C SER A 48 4.45 -5.16 2.36
N ASP A 49 5.58 -5.79 1.98
CA ASP A 49 5.88 -6.08 0.58
C ASP A 49 4.87 -7.08 0.00
N ASN A 50 4.39 -8.03 0.82
CA ASN A 50 3.37 -8.98 0.38
C ASN A 50 2.02 -8.27 0.14
N ALA A 51 1.65 -7.33 1.01
CA ALA A 51 0.46 -6.51 0.81
C ALA A 51 0.59 -5.63 -0.45
N ALA A 52 1.78 -5.06 -0.69
CA ALA A 52 2.08 -4.29 -1.89
C ALA A 52 1.96 -5.15 -3.16
N LEU A 53 2.50 -6.37 -3.14
CA LEU A 53 2.39 -7.29 -4.28
C LEU A 53 0.94 -7.62 -4.60
N TYR A 54 0.11 -7.87 -3.58
CA TYR A 54 -1.33 -8.07 -3.78
C TYR A 54 -2.02 -6.82 -4.36
N ALA A 55 -1.74 -5.64 -3.78
CA ALA A 55 -2.30 -4.37 -4.25
C ALA A 55 -1.93 -4.07 -5.71
N ARG A 56 -0.72 -4.44 -6.16
CA ARG A 56 -0.30 -4.31 -7.56
C ARG A 56 -1.29 -4.99 -8.50
N TYR A 57 -1.65 -6.24 -8.22
CA TYR A 57 -2.62 -6.95 -9.05
C TYR A 57 -3.98 -6.27 -9.04
N LEU A 58 -4.46 -5.81 -7.88
CA LEU A 58 -5.74 -5.11 -7.80
C LEU A 58 -5.73 -3.82 -8.63
N PHE A 59 -4.68 -3.02 -8.51
CA PHE A 59 -4.59 -1.75 -9.25
C PHE A 59 -4.45 -1.97 -10.75
N GLU A 60 -3.62 -2.92 -11.18
CA GLU A 60 -3.46 -3.20 -12.61
C GLU A 60 -4.74 -3.79 -13.22
N VAL A 61 -5.42 -4.70 -12.52
CA VAL A 61 -6.66 -5.33 -12.99
C VAL A 61 -7.83 -4.35 -13.03
N HIS A 62 -8.01 -3.54 -11.98
CA HIS A 62 -9.22 -2.72 -11.85
C HIS A 62 -9.05 -1.30 -12.38
N LEU A 63 -7.84 -0.75 -12.35
CA LEU A 63 -7.58 0.63 -12.78
C LEU A 63 -6.89 0.69 -14.14
N GLY A 64 -6.26 -0.41 -14.60
CA GLY A 64 -5.46 -0.43 -15.82
C GLY A 64 -4.21 0.45 -15.74
N ILE A 65 -3.82 0.87 -14.53
CA ILE A 65 -2.66 1.74 -14.30
C ILE A 65 -1.46 0.85 -13.94
N PRO A 66 -0.33 0.96 -14.67
CA PRO A 66 0.89 0.22 -14.33
C PRO A 66 1.29 0.48 -12.89
N THR A 67 1.67 -0.59 -12.17
CA THR A 67 2.01 -0.47 -10.75
C THR A 67 3.36 -1.12 -10.44
N VAL A 68 4.27 -0.38 -9.80
CA VAL A 68 5.62 -0.84 -9.50
C VAL A 68 5.91 -0.79 -8.00
N LEU A 69 6.70 -1.73 -7.51
CA LEU A 69 7.30 -1.64 -6.17
C LEU A 69 8.62 -0.87 -6.29
N CYS A 70 8.77 0.21 -5.52
CA CYS A 70 10.03 0.94 -5.50
C CYS A 70 11.12 0.12 -4.81
N ALA A 71 12.37 0.37 -5.15
CA ALA A 71 13.52 -0.17 -4.43
C ALA A 71 14.08 0.95 -3.53
N PRO A 72 13.77 1.00 -2.21
CA PRO A 72 14.18 2.13 -1.36
C PRO A 72 15.70 2.35 -1.32
N SER A 73 16.48 1.28 -1.47
CA SER A 73 17.94 1.33 -1.51
C SER A 73 18.49 2.18 -2.65
N VAL A 74 17.80 2.30 -3.78
CA VAL A 74 18.20 3.18 -4.91
C VAL A 74 18.37 4.61 -4.43
N LEU A 75 17.46 5.08 -3.58
CA LEU A 75 17.54 6.40 -2.98
C LEU A 75 18.48 6.42 -1.77
N THR A 76 18.30 5.50 -0.82
CA THR A 76 18.96 5.59 0.50
C THR A 76 20.41 5.13 0.50
N ARG A 77 20.75 4.07 -0.26
CA ARG A 77 22.09 3.49 -0.30
C ARG A 77 22.92 4.01 -1.46
N TYR A 78 22.27 4.20 -2.61
CA TYR A 78 22.93 4.58 -3.87
C TYR A 78 22.75 6.06 -4.23
N GLY A 79 22.00 6.83 -3.45
CA GLY A 79 21.84 8.28 -3.63
C GLY A 79 21.18 8.69 -4.95
N THR A 80 20.56 7.74 -5.66
CA THR A 80 20.03 7.94 -7.01
C THR A 80 18.56 8.36 -6.94
N ARG A 81 18.23 9.43 -7.66
CA ARG A 81 16.84 9.88 -7.81
C ARG A 81 16.22 9.28 -9.08
N VAL A 82 15.20 8.47 -8.89
CA VAL A 82 14.39 7.94 -10.00
C VAL A 82 13.40 9.01 -10.44
N ARG A 83 13.29 9.22 -11.75
CA ARG A 83 12.28 10.11 -12.34
C ARG A 83 11.02 9.30 -12.62
N TYR A 84 10.00 9.48 -11.79
CA TYR A 84 8.68 8.94 -12.04
C TYR A 84 7.85 9.95 -12.86
N PRO A 85 6.93 9.47 -13.74
CA PRO A 85 5.93 10.32 -14.39
C PRO A 85 4.90 10.82 -13.36
N ASN A 86 3.71 11.25 -13.81
CA ASN A 86 2.61 11.61 -12.92
C ASN A 86 2.14 10.38 -12.09
N ALA A 87 2.77 10.19 -10.94
CA ALA A 87 2.65 8.96 -10.16
C ALA A 87 1.90 9.18 -8.84
N LEU A 88 1.01 8.23 -8.51
CA LEU A 88 0.51 8.06 -7.15
C LEU A 88 1.50 7.20 -6.37
N VAL A 89 2.08 7.75 -5.31
CA VAL A 89 2.97 7.01 -4.41
C VAL A 89 2.18 6.53 -3.19
N VAL A 90 2.21 5.22 -2.92
CA VAL A 90 1.50 4.60 -1.79
C VAL A 90 2.52 3.93 -0.87
N GLY A 91 2.67 4.48 0.33
CA GLY A 91 3.48 3.88 1.40
C GLY A 91 2.66 2.87 2.21
N ILE A 92 3.21 1.68 2.45
CA ILE A 92 2.57 0.62 3.23
C ILE A 92 3.49 0.27 4.40
N SER A 93 3.11 0.70 5.61
CA SER A 93 3.85 0.48 6.85
C SER A 93 2.86 0.26 8.00
N GLN A 94 2.99 -0.86 8.72
CA GLN A 94 2.14 -1.15 9.88
C GLN A 94 2.47 -0.25 11.08
N SER A 95 3.75 0.10 11.27
CA SER A 95 4.18 0.99 12.36
C SER A 95 4.03 2.47 12.02
N GLY A 96 3.89 2.83 10.74
CA GLY A 96 3.77 4.21 10.28
C GLY A 96 5.04 5.07 10.48
N ALA A 97 6.16 4.46 10.89
CA ALA A 97 7.47 5.10 10.95
C ALA A 97 8.15 5.16 9.57
#